data_AF-A0A5C5ED06-F1
#
_entry.id   AF-A0A5C5ED06-F1
#
_cell.length_a   1.000
_cell.length_b   1.000
_cell.length_c   1.000
_cell.angle_alpha   90.00
_cell.angle_beta   90.00
_cell.angle_gamma   90.00
#
_symmetry.space_group_name_H-M   'P 1'
#
loop_
_entity.id
_entity.type
_entity.pdbx_description
1 polymer ?
#
loop_
_entity_poly.entity_id
_entity_poly.type
_entity_poly.pdbx_seq_one_letter_code
_entity_poly.pdbx_strand_id
1 'polypeptide(L)'
;MAKKTRNNANGILLLKKWWFWLIFVVAVGMMAVFGGGTDTAETNASNTAAKTAIANFEEMAAAESTEQAEAAERVEAAVQTAEAKADAEVQAKAQAEAEAKLNNPENYRTDITYDQLAQTPDAYYSEMIAMSGRVIQVMQGEGSSQMLVAVDDTEGAVMFLGYESNITESGISENALIKFYGTAAGTISYDSTIGETITVPAAFVNMLKLQ
;
A
#
# COMPACT_ATOMS: atom_id res chain seq x y z
N MET A 1 25.42 -45.96 8.03
CA MET A 1 24.70 -45.66 6.78
C MET A 1 23.28 -45.26 7.15
N ALA A 2 22.81 -44.07 6.78
CA ALA A 2 21.47 -43.58 7.12
C ALA A 2 20.53 -43.63 5.91
N LYS A 3 19.23 -43.92 6.10
CA LYS A 3 18.28 -44.13 4.99
C LYS A 3 17.00 -43.29 5.11
N LYS A 4 17.01 -42.20 4.34
CA LYS A 4 15.89 -41.47 3.71
C LYS A 4 14.72 -40.99 4.58
N THR A 5 14.63 -39.66 4.61
CA THR A 5 13.53 -38.78 5.04
C THR A 5 12.13 -39.15 4.54
N ARG A 6 11.11 -38.90 5.39
CA ARG A 6 9.80 -38.33 5.03
C ARG A 6 9.21 -37.58 6.23
N ASN A 7 9.27 -36.24 6.23
CA ASN A 7 8.42 -35.42 7.08
C ASN A 7 7.46 -34.67 6.16
N ASN A 8 6.15 -34.90 6.32
CA ASN A 8 5.13 -34.28 5.49
C ASN A 8 4.67 -32.94 6.09
N ALA A 9 4.09 -32.11 5.21
CA ALA A 9 3.46 -30.82 5.48
C ALA A 9 2.83 -30.62 6.87
N ASN A 10 3.19 -29.50 7.51
CA ASN A 10 2.28 -28.38 7.81
C ASN A 10 3.01 -27.34 8.67
N GLY A 11 3.45 -26.23 8.06
CA GLY A 11 4.22 -25.19 8.74
C GLY A 11 4.09 -23.82 8.08
N ILE A 12 3.22 -22.98 8.67
CA ILE A 12 3.25 -21.51 8.68
C ILE A 12 3.58 -20.83 7.34
N LEU A 13 2.54 -20.52 6.56
CA LEU A 13 2.58 -19.57 5.44
C LEU A 13 1.55 -18.44 5.64
N LEU A 14 1.66 -17.73 6.77
CA LEU A 14 0.81 -16.59 7.13
C LEU A 14 1.66 -15.46 7.73
N LEU A 15 2.45 -14.74 6.91
CA LEU A 15 3.10 -13.45 7.23
C LEU A 15 3.94 -12.91 6.03
N LYS A 16 3.31 -12.36 4.97
CA LYS A 16 4.04 -11.52 3.98
C LYS A 16 3.25 -10.61 3.01
N LYS A 17 1.93 -10.43 3.13
CA LYS A 17 1.12 -9.56 2.24
C LYS A 17 0.35 -8.46 2.99
N TRP A 18 1.02 -7.76 3.92
CA TRP A 18 0.38 -6.71 4.75
C TRP A 18 1.22 -5.45 4.99
N TRP A 19 2.51 -5.43 4.64
CA TRP A 19 3.40 -4.31 4.97
C TRP A 19 3.25 -3.09 4.04
N PHE A 20 2.74 -3.29 2.81
CA PHE A 20 2.60 -2.23 1.80
C PHE A 20 1.50 -1.19 2.13
N TRP A 21 0.41 -1.57 2.81
CA TRP A 21 -0.60 -0.60 3.27
C TRP A 21 -0.12 0.25 4.44
N LEU A 22 0.75 -0.29 5.30
CA LEU A 22 1.21 0.39 6.51
C LEU A 22 2.01 1.68 6.18
N ILE A 23 2.76 1.67 5.08
CA ILE A 23 3.51 2.84 4.57
C ILE A 23 2.55 3.98 4.18
N PHE A 24 1.40 3.66 3.56
CA PHE A 24 0.47 4.67 3.04
C PHE A 24 -0.27 5.41 4.17
N VAL A 25 -0.59 4.73 5.27
CA VAL A 25 -1.25 5.33 6.45
C VAL A 25 -0.35 6.33 7.17
N VAL A 26 0.95 6.02 7.31
CA VAL A 26 1.91 6.87 8.04
C VAL A 26 2.11 8.23 7.35
N ALA A 27 2.05 8.29 6.02
CA ALA A 27 2.22 9.53 5.26
C ALA A 27 1.10 10.55 5.49
N VAL A 28 -0.13 10.10 5.76
CA VAL A 28 -1.28 10.99 6.03
C VAL A 28 -1.32 11.46 7.48
N GLY A 29 -0.88 10.62 8.43
CA GLY A 29 -1.04 10.88 9.87
C GLY A 29 -0.23 12.05 10.45
N MET A 30 0.83 12.53 9.79
CA MET A 30 1.68 13.59 10.35
C MET A 30 1.10 15.01 10.28
N MET A 31 0.04 15.26 9.50
CA MET A 31 -0.43 16.63 9.25
C MET A 31 -1.38 17.20 10.33
N ALA A 32 -1.72 16.43 11.36
CA ALA A 32 -2.80 16.76 12.31
C ALA A 32 -2.37 17.09 13.76
N VAL A 33 -1.06 17.06 14.08
CA VAL A 33 -0.58 17.11 15.48
C VAL A 33 0.08 18.45 15.85
N PHE A 34 -0.64 19.57 15.73
CA PHE A 34 -0.23 20.86 16.32
C PHE A 34 -1.41 21.76 16.75
N GLY A 35 -1.69 21.79 18.06
CA GLY A 35 -2.57 22.74 18.76
C GLY A 35 -3.87 22.14 19.34
N GLY A 36 -4.28 22.38 20.59
CA GLY A 36 -3.60 23.06 21.72
C GLY A 36 -4.55 23.47 22.89
N GLY A 37 -4.07 23.44 24.15
CA GLY A 37 -4.77 23.87 25.40
C GLY A 37 -5.38 22.70 26.25
N THR A 38 -5.24 22.49 27.58
CA THR A 38 -5.24 23.30 28.86
C THR A 38 -6.65 23.54 29.46
N ASP A 39 -7.00 23.45 30.77
CA ASP A 39 -6.36 23.14 32.10
C ASP A 39 -7.50 23.08 33.21
N THR A 40 -7.44 22.71 34.52
CA THR A 40 -6.47 22.07 35.47
C THR A 40 -7.16 21.68 36.84
N ALA A 41 -6.52 20.87 37.71
CA ALA A 41 -6.82 20.56 39.15
C ALA A 41 -8.13 19.78 39.52
N GLU A 42 -8.34 19.01 40.62
CA GLU A 42 -7.91 18.95 42.08
C GLU A 42 -8.61 19.97 43.03
N THR A 43 -8.95 19.74 44.33
CA THR A 43 -8.38 18.83 45.37
C THR A 43 -9.36 18.17 46.41
N ASN A 44 -9.06 16.91 46.83
CA ASN A 44 -9.12 16.28 48.19
C ASN A 44 -10.35 16.27 49.19
N ALA A 45 -10.54 15.10 49.85
CA ALA A 45 -10.83 14.83 51.29
C ALA A 45 -12.23 14.86 52.00
N SER A 46 -12.77 13.64 52.26
CA SER A 46 -13.08 13.05 53.60
C SER A 46 -14.40 13.28 54.42
N ASN A 47 -15.11 12.15 54.64
CA ASN A 47 -15.68 11.62 55.93
C ASN A 47 -17.21 11.63 56.27
N THR A 48 -17.76 10.42 56.39
CA THR A 48 -18.91 9.89 57.18
C THR A 48 -20.28 10.59 57.31
N ALA A 49 -20.56 11.74 56.69
CA ALA A 49 -21.97 12.18 56.53
C ALA A 49 -22.77 11.23 55.60
N ALA A 50 -22.08 10.52 54.69
CA ALA A 50 -22.67 9.71 53.62
C ALA A 50 -23.41 8.44 54.11
N LYS A 51 -23.14 7.92 55.31
CA LYS A 51 -23.47 6.52 55.66
C LYS A 51 -24.97 6.25 55.92
N THR A 52 -25.80 7.29 56.04
CA THR A 52 -27.24 7.14 56.35
C THR A 52 -28.15 7.51 55.18
N ALA A 53 -27.62 8.17 54.13
CA ALA A 53 -28.40 8.52 52.94
C ALA A 53 -28.48 7.38 51.91
N ILE A 54 -27.40 6.58 51.80
CA ILE A 54 -27.26 5.53 50.77
C ILE A 54 -28.35 4.43 50.90
N ALA A 55 -28.69 4.04 52.13
CA ALA A 55 -29.62 2.94 52.41
C ALA A 55 -31.07 3.16 51.92
N ASN A 56 -31.45 4.36 51.46
CA ASN A 56 -32.77 4.66 50.88
C ASN A 56 -32.71 4.99 49.38
N PHE A 57 -31.56 4.82 48.72
CA PHE A 57 -31.44 4.93 47.25
C PHE A 57 -31.15 3.57 46.58
N GLU A 58 -30.61 2.62 47.35
CA GLU A 58 -30.10 1.33 46.89
C GLU A 58 -31.21 0.39 46.36
N GLU A 59 -32.45 0.51 46.83
CA GLU A 59 -33.60 -0.29 46.33
C GLU A 59 -34.19 0.25 45.01
N MET A 60 -33.94 1.52 44.66
CA MET A 60 -34.50 2.13 43.43
C MET A 60 -33.48 2.25 42.28
N ALA A 61 -32.17 2.32 42.58
CA ALA A 61 -31.11 2.40 41.58
C ALA A 61 -30.70 1.05 40.96
N ALA A 62 -31.13 -0.08 41.56
CA ALA A 62 -30.74 -1.42 41.12
C ALA A 62 -31.34 -1.86 39.78
N ALA A 63 -32.39 -1.19 39.29
CA ALA A 63 -33.08 -1.54 38.04
C ALA A 63 -32.51 -0.84 36.78
N GLU A 64 -32.08 0.42 36.89
CA GLU A 64 -31.54 1.16 35.73
C GLU A 64 -30.08 0.77 35.40
N SER A 65 -29.31 0.34 36.39
CA SER A 65 -27.86 0.16 36.27
C SER A 65 -27.44 -0.88 35.22
N THR A 66 -28.15 -2.02 35.14
CA THR A 66 -27.85 -3.06 34.14
C THR A 66 -28.25 -2.66 32.73
N GLU A 67 -29.39 -1.98 32.55
CA GLU A 67 -29.84 -1.53 31.24
C GLU A 67 -28.98 -0.38 30.70
N GLN A 68 -28.54 0.56 31.56
CA GLN A 68 -27.65 1.64 31.16
C GLN A 68 -26.23 1.15 30.82
N ALA A 69 -25.71 0.13 31.53
CA ALA A 69 -24.41 -0.48 31.20
C ALA A 69 -24.45 -1.19 29.85
N GLU A 70 -25.46 -2.05 29.59
CA GLU A 70 -25.62 -2.68 28.28
C GLU A 70 -25.92 -1.66 27.17
N ALA A 71 -26.67 -0.58 27.46
CA ALA A 71 -26.89 0.49 26.49
C ALA A 71 -25.60 1.23 26.15
N ALA A 72 -24.73 1.52 27.13
CA ALA A 72 -23.44 2.15 26.90
C ALA A 72 -22.52 1.28 26.03
N GLU A 73 -22.38 -0.01 26.35
CA GLU A 73 -21.57 -0.94 25.54
C GLU A 73 -22.10 -1.08 24.11
N ARG A 74 -23.43 -1.16 23.94
CA ARG A 74 -24.07 -1.20 22.61
C ARG A 74 -23.91 0.12 21.84
N VAL A 75 -23.91 1.27 22.52
CA VAL A 75 -23.64 2.57 21.89
C VAL A 75 -22.17 2.69 21.48
N GLU A 76 -21.23 2.27 22.33
CA GLU A 76 -19.80 2.29 21.99
C GLU A 76 -19.49 1.34 20.83
N ALA A 77 -20.04 0.12 20.84
CA ALA A 77 -19.93 -0.81 19.71
C ALA A 77 -20.62 -0.29 18.43
N ALA A 78 -21.72 0.47 18.55
CA ALA A 78 -22.37 1.11 17.42
C ALA A 78 -21.55 2.29 16.86
N VAL A 79 -20.87 3.06 17.72
CA VAL A 79 -19.94 4.12 17.30
C VAL A 79 -18.73 3.51 16.61
N GLN A 80 -18.04 2.54 17.22
CA GLN A 80 -16.88 1.88 16.62
C GLN A 80 -17.24 1.20 15.27
N THR A 81 -18.43 0.62 15.12
CA THR A 81 -18.89 0.05 13.84
C THR A 81 -19.47 1.07 12.85
N ALA A 82 -19.71 2.31 13.26
CA ALA A 82 -19.99 3.43 12.36
C ALA A 82 -18.69 4.09 11.88
N GLU A 83 -17.73 4.32 12.77
CA GLU A 83 -16.40 4.85 12.47
C GLU A 83 -15.63 3.90 11.53
N ALA A 84 -15.57 2.60 11.85
CA ALA A 84 -14.92 1.62 10.97
C ALA A 84 -15.59 1.47 9.59
N LYS A 85 -16.87 1.86 9.44
CA LYS A 85 -17.54 1.94 8.13
C LYS A 85 -17.20 3.23 7.41
N ALA A 86 -17.16 4.37 8.10
CA ALA A 86 -16.77 5.65 7.54
C ALA A 86 -15.31 5.61 7.03
N ASP A 87 -14.39 5.04 7.82
CA ASP A 87 -13.00 4.83 7.43
C ASP A 87 -12.88 3.89 6.21
N ALA A 88 -13.65 2.80 6.18
CA ALA A 88 -13.69 1.89 5.04
C ALA A 88 -14.24 2.55 3.78
N GLU A 89 -15.27 3.39 3.89
CA GLU A 89 -15.86 4.13 2.76
C GLU A 89 -14.90 5.22 2.24
N VAL A 90 -14.22 5.94 3.13
CA VAL A 90 -13.16 6.91 2.78
C VAL A 90 -11.98 6.22 2.10
N GLN A 91 -11.51 5.08 2.63
CA GLN A 91 -10.42 4.30 2.02
C GLN A 91 -10.83 3.72 0.66
N ALA A 92 -12.03 3.14 0.53
CA ALA A 92 -12.52 2.61 -0.73
C ALA A 92 -12.66 3.71 -1.80
N LYS A 93 -13.14 4.89 -1.42
CA LYS A 93 -13.21 6.05 -2.32
C LYS A 93 -11.82 6.54 -2.74
N ALA A 94 -10.88 6.66 -1.80
CA ALA A 94 -9.51 7.05 -2.10
C ALA A 94 -8.79 6.03 -3.02
N GLN A 95 -9.07 4.74 -2.85
CA GLN A 95 -8.56 3.68 -3.73
C GLN A 95 -9.17 3.77 -5.13
N ALA A 96 -10.50 3.92 -5.24
CA ALA A 96 -11.16 4.12 -6.53
C ALA A 96 -10.66 5.38 -7.27
N GLU A 97 -10.41 6.50 -6.56
CA GLU A 97 -9.82 7.71 -7.14
C GLU A 97 -8.34 7.53 -7.55
N ALA A 98 -7.57 6.68 -6.86
CA ALA A 98 -6.20 6.33 -7.24
C ALA A 98 -6.18 5.40 -8.45
N GLU A 99 -6.98 4.34 -8.47
CA GLU A 99 -7.13 3.42 -9.60
C GLU A 99 -7.64 4.16 -10.85
N ALA A 100 -8.61 5.08 -10.71
CA ALA A 100 -9.07 5.90 -11.82
C ALA A 100 -7.97 6.81 -12.40
N LYS A 101 -7.00 7.26 -11.59
CA LYS A 101 -5.83 8.01 -12.08
C LYS A 101 -4.88 7.10 -12.85
N LEU A 102 -4.55 5.93 -12.31
CA LEU A 102 -3.63 4.98 -12.92
C LEU A 102 -4.17 4.37 -14.23
N ASN A 103 -5.50 4.23 -14.35
CA ASN A 103 -6.14 3.69 -15.55
C ASN A 103 -6.43 4.73 -16.66
N ASN A 104 -6.17 6.03 -16.46
CA ASN A 104 -6.30 7.03 -17.53
C ASN A 104 -4.95 7.30 -18.24
N PRO A 105 -4.82 7.02 -19.55
CA PRO A 105 -3.61 7.32 -20.34
C PRO A 105 -3.17 8.80 -20.30
N GLU A 106 -4.09 9.74 -20.10
CA GLU A 106 -3.83 11.18 -20.16
C GLU A 106 -3.07 11.72 -18.94
N ASN A 107 -3.04 10.98 -17.84
CA ASN A 107 -2.30 11.35 -16.63
C ASN A 107 -0.79 11.07 -16.72
N TYR A 108 -0.33 10.39 -17.77
CA TYR A 108 1.06 9.98 -17.94
C TYR A 108 1.83 10.91 -18.86
N ARG A 109 2.95 11.42 -18.36
CA ARG A 109 3.88 12.31 -19.05
C ARG A 109 4.61 11.60 -20.18
N THR A 110 4.66 12.27 -21.34
CA THR A 110 5.44 11.84 -22.52
C THR A 110 6.60 12.80 -22.83
N ASP A 111 6.89 13.75 -21.95
CA ASP A 111 7.98 14.72 -22.06
C ASP A 111 9.24 14.31 -21.29
N ILE A 112 9.14 13.28 -20.44
CA ILE A 112 10.26 12.69 -19.70
C ILE A 112 11.00 11.69 -20.60
N THR A 113 12.33 11.82 -20.72
CA THR A 113 13.18 10.97 -21.58
C THR A 113 13.91 9.87 -20.81
N TYR A 114 14.42 8.87 -21.53
CA TYR A 114 15.27 7.82 -20.97
C TYR A 114 16.50 8.39 -20.24
N ASP A 115 17.20 9.34 -20.86
CA ASP A 115 18.41 9.96 -20.29
C ASP A 115 18.13 10.67 -18.97
N GLN A 116 16.96 11.32 -18.84
CA GLN A 116 16.54 11.98 -17.60
C GLN A 116 16.31 10.97 -16.46
N LEU A 117 15.68 9.83 -16.77
CA LEU A 117 15.48 8.74 -15.81
C LEU A 117 16.80 8.03 -15.44
N ALA A 118 17.76 7.95 -16.37
CA ALA A 118 19.06 7.30 -16.16
C ALA A 118 20.08 8.19 -15.42
N GLN A 119 20.11 9.49 -15.70
CA GLN A 119 21.11 10.41 -15.14
C GLN A 119 20.61 11.12 -13.86
N THR A 120 19.29 11.27 -13.72
CA THR A 120 18.66 12.01 -12.60
C THR A 120 17.42 11.28 -12.03
N PRO A 121 17.51 9.98 -11.69
CA PRO A 121 16.36 9.16 -11.28
C PRO A 121 15.53 9.76 -10.15
N ASP A 122 16.17 10.31 -9.12
CA ASP A 122 15.52 10.89 -7.94
C ASP A 122 14.61 12.08 -8.29
N ALA A 123 14.93 12.83 -9.36
CA ALA A 123 14.15 13.99 -9.80
C ALA A 123 12.83 13.62 -10.49
N TYR A 124 12.65 12.35 -10.84
CA TYR A 124 11.44 11.79 -11.46
C TYR A 124 10.85 10.64 -10.65
N TYR A 125 11.32 10.41 -9.43
CA TYR A 125 10.80 9.34 -8.59
C TYR A 125 9.31 9.57 -8.29
N SER A 126 8.48 8.55 -8.49
CA SER A 126 7.01 8.60 -8.44
C SER A 126 6.31 9.42 -9.54
N GLU A 127 7.01 9.95 -10.54
CA GLU A 127 6.35 10.55 -11.71
C GLU A 127 5.65 9.50 -12.57
N MET A 128 4.48 9.86 -13.12
CA MET A 128 3.72 9.02 -14.06
C MET A 128 4.25 9.22 -15.49
N ILE A 129 4.89 8.20 -16.06
CA ILE A 129 5.54 8.23 -17.38
C ILE A 129 4.85 7.31 -18.40
N ALA A 130 4.86 7.70 -19.68
CA ALA A 130 4.41 6.86 -20.79
C ALA A 130 5.43 6.85 -21.94
N MET A 131 6.02 5.67 -22.21
CA MET A 131 7.08 5.48 -23.21
C MET A 131 6.77 4.26 -24.08
N SER A 132 7.43 4.16 -25.24
CA SER A 132 7.41 2.96 -26.08
C SER A 132 8.74 2.23 -26.02
N GLY A 133 8.75 0.96 -26.40
CA GLY A 133 9.98 0.18 -26.46
C GLY A 133 9.76 -1.28 -26.85
N ARG A 134 10.86 -2.00 -27.12
CA ARG A 134 10.87 -3.42 -27.47
C ARG A 134 11.21 -4.26 -26.24
N VAL A 135 10.40 -5.26 -25.96
CA VAL A 135 10.65 -6.23 -24.88
C VAL A 135 11.88 -7.08 -25.24
N ILE A 136 12.93 -7.01 -24.42
CA ILE A 136 14.18 -7.77 -24.57
C ILE A 136 14.03 -9.15 -23.93
N GLN A 137 13.56 -9.17 -22.68
CA GLN A 137 13.49 -10.37 -21.85
C GLN A 137 12.29 -10.31 -20.90
N VAL A 138 11.61 -11.43 -20.67
CA VAL A 138 10.49 -11.53 -19.71
C VAL A 138 10.83 -12.48 -18.55
N MET A 139 10.64 -12.00 -17.32
CA MET A 139 10.87 -12.70 -16.06
C MET A 139 9.53 -12.91 -15.35
N GLN A 140 8.86 -14.03 -15.65
CA GLN A 140 7.52 -14.32 -15.12
C GLN A 140 7.57 -14.73 -13.63
N GLY A 141 6.61 -14.23 -12.84
CA GLY A 141 6.46 -14.59 -11.43
C GLY A 141 5.00 -14.70 -10.98
N GLU A 142 4.81 -15.29 -9.79
CA GLU A 142 3.49 -15.48 -9.18
C GLU A 142 2.99 -14.14 -8.60
N GLY A 143 1.85 -13.66 -9.10
CA GLY A 143 1.33 -12.33 -8.78
C GLY A 143 1.99 -11.23 -9.59
N SER A 144 3.30 -11.05 -9.47
CA SER A 144 4.06 -10.03 -10.22
C SER A 144 5.19 -10.62 -11.08
N SER A 145 5.44 -9.96 -12.21
CA SER A 145 6.48 -10.29 -13.19
C SER A 145 7.36 -9.06 -13.45
N GLN A 146 8.50 -9.27 -14.10
CA GLN A 146 9.39 -8.20 -14.55
C GLN A 146 9.79 -8.38 -16.02
N MET A 147 10.23 -7.32 -16.68
CA MET A 147 10.81 -7.39 -18.03
C MET A 147 11.92 -6.36 -18.22
N LEU A 148 12.83 -6.63 -19.16
CA LEU A 148 13.78 -5.63 -19.69
C LEU A 148 13.25 -5.12 -21.03
N VAL A 149 13.34 -3.81 -21.28
CA VAL A 149 12.79 -3.14 -22.47
C VAL A 149 13.80 -2.16 -23.05
N ALA A 150 14.07 -2.25 -24.36
CA ALA A 150 14.81 -1.23 -25.11
C ALA A 150 13.85 -0.08 -25.44
N VAL A 151 14.00 1.04 -24.74
CA VAL A 151 13.16 2.24 -24.91
C VAL A 151 13.39 2.84 -26.29
N ASP A 152 12.30 3.20 -26.96
CA ASP A 152 12.26 3.76 -28.32
C ASP A 152 13.10 2.96 -29.34
N ASP A 153 13.19 1.63 -29.15
CA ASP A 153 13.98 0.66 -29.93
C ASP A 153 15.49 1.00 -30.02
N THR A 154 15.99 1.77 -29.05
CA THR A 154 17.37 2.27 -29.02
C THR A 154 18.32 1.32 -28.28
N GLU A 155 19.44 0.97 -28.92
CA GLU A 155 20.46 0.08 -28.33
C GLU A 155 21.08 0.70 -27.06
N GLY A 156 21.17 -0.09 -25.99
CA GLY A 156 21.65 0.36 -24.69
C GLY A 156 20.66 1.17 -23.83
N ALA A 157 19.54 1.64 -24.40
CA ALA A 157 18.49 2.37 -23.68
C ALA A 157 17.55 1.41 -22.92
N VAL A 158 18.11 0.60 -22.02
CA VAL A 158 17.37 -0.48 -21.34
C VAL A 158 16.70 0.03 -20.06
N MET A 159 15.39 -0.19 -19.92
CA MET A 159 14.65 -0.03 -18.66
C MET A 159 14.22 -1.38 -18.07
N PHE A 160 14.14 -1.42 -16.74
CA PHE A 160 13.58 -2.54 -15.97
C PHE A 160 12.13 -2.22 -15.57
N LEU A 161 11.16 -3.00 -16.03
CA LEU A 161 9.75 -2.78 -15.77
C LEU A 161 9.19 -3.88 -14.86
N GLY A 162 8.66 -3.51 -13.70
CA GLY A 162 7.87 -4.40 -12.84
C GLY A 162 6.37 -4.25 -13.09
N TYR A 163 5.62 -5.35 -13.11
CA TYR A 163 4.18 -5.32 -13.42
C TYR A 163 3.41 -6.49 -12.77
N GLU A 164 2.11 -6.32 -12.57
CA GLU A 164 1.22 -7.43 -12.14
C GLU A 164 1.05 -8.43 -13.29
N SER A 165 1.23 -9.72 -13.03
CA SER A 165 1.27 -10.80 -14.03
C SER A 165 -0.03 -10.97 -14.84
N ASN A 166 -1.13 -10.33 -14.42
CA ASN A 166 -2.42 -10.29 -15.11
C ASN A 166 -2.65 -9.03 -15.98
N ILE A 167 -1.65 -8.15 -16.17
CA ILE A 167 -1.77 -6.91 -16.99
C ILE A 167 -2.21 -7.17 -18.45
N THR A 168 -2.02 -8.40 -18.94
CA THR A 168 -2.44 -8.88 -20.26
C THR A 168 -2.88 -10.33 -20.17
N GLU A 169 -4.09 -10.67 -20.65
CA GLU A 169 -4.62 -12.05 -20.62
C GLU A 169 -3.73 -13.06 -21.39
N SER A 170 -3.08 -12.62 -22.46
CA SER A 170 -2.18 -13.43 -23.31
C SER A 170 -0.77 -13.61 -22.73
N GLY A 171 -0.43 -12.88 -21.67
CA GLY A 171 0.96 -12.56 -21.35
C GLY A 171 1.63 -11.67 -22.41
N ILE A 172 2.94 -11.45 -22.22
CA ILE A 172 3.80 -10.59 -23.04
C ILE A 172 4.93 -11.43 -23.62
N SER A 173 5.22 -11.27 -24.91
CA SER A 173 6.28 -11.98 -25.62
C SER A 173 7.56 -11.14 -25.72
N GLU A 174 8.71 -11.81 -25.71
CA GLU A 174 9.99 -11.20 -26.08
C GLU A 174 9.98 -10.76 -27.55
N ASN A 175 10.71 -9.69 -27.87
CA ASN A 175 10.71 -8.93 -29.12
C ASN A 175 9.43 -8.15 -29.46
N ALA A 176 8.36 -8.26 -28.65
CA ALA A 176 7.14 -7.47 -28.84
C ALA A 176 7.43 -5.97 -28.69
N LEU A 177 6.78 -5.15 -29.53
CA LEU A 177 6.76 -3.70 -29.37
C LEU A 177 5.61 -3.33 -28.43
N ILE A 178 5.88 -2.49 -27.43
CA ILE A 178 4.90 -2.06 -26.43
C ILE A 178 4.91 -0.54 -26.27
N LYS A 179 3.75 0.00 -25.89
CA LYS A 179 3.65 1.27 -25.17
C LYS A 179 3.21 1.00 -23.74
N PHE A 180 4.02 1.40 -22.77
CA PHE A 180 3.76 1.23 -21.35
C PHE A 180 3.43 2.56 -20.67
N TYR A 181 2.65 2.48 -19.61
CA TYR A 181 2.21 3.58 -18.76
C TYR A 181 2.47 3.16 -17.31
N GLY A 182 3.34 3.87 -16.61
CA GLY A 182 3.82 3.45 -15.30
C GLY A 182 4.35 4.57 -14.42
N THR A 183 4.61 4.25 -13.16
CA THR A 183 5.24 5.13 -12.18
C THR A 183 6.75 4.88 -12.15
N ALA A 184 7.55 5.92 -12.36
CA ALA A 184 9.02 5.83 -12.30
C ALA A 184 9.51 5.51 -10.87
N ALA A 185 10.45 4.57 -10.77
CA ALA A 185 10.87 3.92 -9.52
C ALA A 185 12.36 4.11 -9.21
N GLY A 186 13.01 5.09 -9.84
CA GLY A 186 14.45 5.35 -9.72
C GLY A 186 15.27 4.42 -10.61
N THR A 187 16.37 3.86 -10.08
CA THR A 187 17.23 2.89 -10.79
C THR A 187 17.34 1.56 -10.03
N ILE A 188 17.54 0.47 -10.77
CA ILE A 188 17.89 -0.85 -10.22
C ILE A 188 19.21 -1.33 -10.80
N SER A 189 20.01 -2.02 -9.98
CA SER A 189 21.27 -2.65 -10.38
C SER A 189 21.13 -4.18 -10.38
N TYR A 190 21.67 -4.85 -11.39
CA TYR A 190 21.69 -6.31 -11.49
C TYR A 190 23.00 -6.80 -12.13
N ASP A 191 23.45 -7.99 -11.74
CA ASP A 191 24.64 -8.60 -12.34
C ASP A 191 24.30 -9.26 -13.67
N SER A 192 25.05 -8.91 -14.71
CA SER A 192 24.92 -9.47 -16.05
C SER A 192 25.46 -10.91 -16.14
N THR A 193 25.12 -11.60 -17.22
CA THR A 193 25.65 -12.95 -17.52
C THR A 193 27.17 -13.01 -17.73
N ILE A 194 27.83 -11.85 -17.89
CA ILE A 194 29.29 -11.73 -17.99
C ILE A 194 29.96 -11.28 -16.67
N GLY A 195 29.18 -11.05 -15.60
CA GLY A 195 29.69 -10.69 -14.27
C GLY A 195 29.90 -9.21 -14.02
N GLU A 196 29.50 -8.34 -14.94
CA GLU A 196 29.46 -6.88 -14.74
C GLU A 196 28.10 -6.44 -14.18
N THR A 197 28.10 -5.62 -13.13
CA THR A 197 26.86 -5.04 -12.57
C THR A 197 26.36 -3.90 -13.46
N ILE A 198 25.19 -4.08 -14.07
CA ILE A 198 24.51 -3.07 -14.89
C ILE A 198 23.51 -2.32 -14.02
N THR A 199 23.42 -0.99 -14.16
CA THR A 199 22.38 -0.16 -13.52
C THR A 199 21.51 0.49 -14.57
N VAL A 200 20.19 0.35 -14.43
CA VAL A 200 19.18 0.82 -15.40
C VAL A 200 18.04 1.57 -14.70
N PRO A 201 17.32 2.48 -15.38
CA PRO A 201 16.11 3.06 -14.82
C PRO A 201 15.00 2.01 -14.64
N ALA A 202 14.17 2.21 -13.63
CA ALA A 202 13.10 1.31 -13.25
C ALA A 202 11.73 2.00 -13.26
N ALA A 203 10.66 1.25 -13.54
CA ALA A 203 9.29 1.72 -13.39
C ALA A 203 8.30 0.58 -13.05
N PHE A 204 7.22 0.92 -12.36
CA PHE A 204 6.07 0.03 -12.12
C PHE A 204 4.99 0.31 -13.16
N VAL A 205 4.67 -0.66 -14.02
CA VAL A 205 3.70 -0.49 -15.10
C VAL A 205 2.28 -0.75 -14.58
N ASN A 206 1.39 0.22 -14.79
CA ASN A 206 -0.02 0.12 -14.43
C ASN A 206 -0.89 -0.30 -15.62
N MET A 207 -0.51 0.13 -16.83
CA MET A 207 -1.22 -0.17 -18.08
C MET A 207 -0.21 -0.38 -19.22
N LEU A 208 -0.51 -1.32 -20.11
CA LEU A 208 0.33 -1.67 -21.24
C LEU A 208 -0.51 -1.88 -22.50
N LYS A 209 0.05 -1.52 -23.66
CA LYS A 209 -0.54 -1.75 -24.98
C LYS A 209 0.51 -2.37 -25.89
N LEU A 210 0.19 -3.52 -26.48
CA LEU A 210 0.96 -4.11 -27.58
C LEU A 210 0.78 -3.26 -28.85
N GLN A 211 1.80 -3.21 -29.71
CA GLN A 211 1.84 -2.42 -30.95
C GLN A 211 2.09 -3.29 -32.18
#